data_AF-A0A9D7NE20-F1
#
_entry.id   AF-A0A9D7NE20-F1
#
_cell.length_a   1.000
_cell.length_b   1.000
_cell.length_c   1.000
_cell.angle_alpha   90.00
_cell.angle_beta   90.00
_cell.angle_gamma   90.00
#
_symmetry.space_group_name_H-M   'P 1'
#
loop_
_entity.id
_entity.type
_entity.pdbx_description
1 polymer ?
#
loop_
_entity_poly.entity_id
_entity_poly.type
_entity_poly.pdbx_seq_one_letter_code
_entity_poly.pdbx_strand_id
1 'polypeptide(L)' 'MSHYTLLALAYECGFNSKSTFNRAVKKATGKMPSDFIKG' A
#
# COMPACT_ATOMS: atom_id res chain seq x y z
N MET A 1 -14.88 10.76 6.71
CA MET A 1 -13.87 9.84 7.25
C MET A 1 -13.10 9.25 6.08
N SER A 2 -11.91 9.77 5.79
CA SER A 2 -11.06 9.25 4.72
C SER A 2 -10.40 7.96 5.22
N HIS A 3 -11.03 6.81 4.99
CA HIS A 3 -10.37 5.52 5.18
C HIS A 3 -9.29 5.43 4.09
N TYR A 4 -8.05 5.80 4.42
CA TYR A 4 -6.91 5.65 3.54
C TYR A 4 -6.63 4.16 3.35
N THR A 5 -7.30 3.57 2.37
CA THR A 5 -7.03 2.19 1.96
C THR A 5 -5.66 2.13 1.29
N LEU A 6 -5.01 0.95 1.27
CA LEU A 6 -3.78 0.73 0.50
C LEU A 6 -3.89 1.20 -0.95
N LEU A 7 -5.09 1.18 -1.52
CA LEU A 7 -5.36 1.61 -2.87
C LEU A 7 -5.23 3.14 -3.01
N ALA A 8 -5.77 3.91 -2.06
CA ALA A 8 -5.61 5.37 -2.05
C ALA A 8 -4.13 5.76 -1.90
N LEU A 9 -3.43 5.13 -0.94
CA LEU A 9 -2.00 5.36 -0.73
C LEU A 9 -1.16 4.97 -1.96
N ALA A 10 -1.53 3.87 -2.63
CA ALA A 10 -0.90 3.45 -3.88
C ALA A 10 -1.02 4.54 -4.96
N TYR A 11 -2.23 5.08 -5.17
CA TYR A 11 -2.45 6.13 -6.16
C TYR A 11 -1.72 7.43 -5.80
N GLU A 12 -1.70 7.83 -4.52
CA GLU A 12 -0.95 9.02 -4.07
C GLU A 12 0.56 8.87 -4.25
N CYS A 13 1.10 7.66 -4.10
CA CYS A 13 2.50 7.36 -4.39
C CYS A 13 2.80 7.16 -5.89
N GLY A 14 1.82 7.37 -6.79
CA GLY A 14 1.99 7.22 -8.24
C GLY A 14 1.91 5.79 -8.76
N PHE A 15 1.45 4.84 -7.95
CA PHE A 15 1.19 3.48 -8.40
C PHE A 15 -0.20 3.38 -9.05
N ASN A 16 -0.23 2.81 -10.25
CA ASN A 16 -1.47 2.58 -10.98
C ASN A 16 -2.34 1.45 -10.40
N SER A 17 -1.82 0.63 -9.48
CA SER A 17 -2.57 -0.47 -8.88
C SER A 17 -2.09 -0.89 -7.50
N LYS A 18 -3.01 -1.43 -6.69
CA LYS A 18 -2.76 -2.04 -5.38
C LYS A 18 -1.77 -3.22 -5.45
N SER A 19 -1.80 -4.01 -6.51
CA SER A 19 -0.90 -5.17 -6.68
C SER A 19 0.55 -4.74 -6.91
N THR A 20 0.80 -3.69 -7.70
CA THR A 20 2.14 -3.13 -7.89
C THR A 20 2.66 -2.51 -6.59
N PHE A 21 1.80 -1.75 -5.90
CA PHE A 21 2.12 -1.17 -4.59
C PHE A 21 2.45 -2.26 -3.56
N ASN A 22 1.65 -3.33 -3.48
CA ASN A 22 1.87 -4.41 -2.52
C ASN A 22 3.23 -5.10 -2.70
N ARG A 23 3.65 -5.31 -3.95
CA ARG A 23 4.96 -5.89 -4.27
C ARG A 23 6.09 -4.92 -3.95
N ALA A 24 5.91 -3.64 -4.28
CA ALA A 24 6.89 -2.60 -4.00
C ALA A 24 7.13 -2.42 -2.49
N VAL A 25 6.06 -2.34 -1.70
CA VAL A 25 6.13 -2.25 -0.23
C VAL A 25 6.84 -3.47 0.35
N LYS A 26 6.46 -4.69 -0.07
CA LYS A 26 7.13 -5.92 0.38
C LYS A 26 8.61 -5.94 0.02
N LYS A 27 8.98 -5.46 -1.17
CA LYS A 27 10.39 -5.38 -1.61
C LYS A 27 11.17 -4.30 -0.86
N ALA A 28 10.55 -3.17 -0.56
CA ALA A 28 11.19 -2.03 0.08
C ALA A 28 11.34 -2.20 1.60
N THR A 29 10.32 -2.74 2.27
CA THR A 29 10.29 -2.86 3.74
C THR A 29 10.47 -4.28 4.25
N GLY A 30 10.41 -5.30 3.38
CA GLY A 30 10.42 -6.71 3.77
C GLY A 30 9.14 -7.19 4.47
N LYS A 31 8.18 -6.30 4.73
CA LYS A 31 6.93 -6.56 5.47
C LYS A 31 5.71 -6.51 4.54
N MET A 32 4.63 -7.18 4.91
CA MET A 32 3.43 -7.16 4.08
C MET A 32 2.66 -5.84 4.25
N PRO A 33 2.07 -5.28 3.17
CA PRO A 33 1.25 -4.07 3.24
C PRO A 33 0.11 -4.14 4.27
N SER A 34 -0.43 -5.35 4.47
CA SER A 34 -1.44 -5.64 5.50
C SER A 34 -0.93 -5.45 6.93
N ASP A 35 0.37 -5.57 7.18
CA ASP A 35 0.94 -5.32 8.51
C ASP A 35 0.96 -3.83 8.86
N PHE A 36 0.95 -2.96 7.84
CA PHE A 36 0.89 -1.51 8.00
C PHE A 36 -0.53 -0.99 8.20
N ILE A 37 -1.54 -1.76 7.76
CA ILE A 37 -2.96 -1.49 8.05
C ILE A 37 -3.39 -2.41 9.18
N LYS A 38 -2.93 -2.12 10.39
CA LYS A 38 -3.60 -2.57 11.61
C LYS A 38 -4.38 -1.39 12.16
N GLY A 39 -5.66 -1.35 11.81
CA GLY A 39 -6.69 -0.43 12.26
C GLY A 39 -8.03 -0.99 11.86
#